data_AF-A0A7J9IFE1-F1
#
_entry.id   AF-A0A7J9IFE1-F1
#
_cell.length_a   1.000
_cell.length_b   1.000
_cell.length_c   1.000
_cell.angle_alpha   90.00
_cell.angle_beta   90.00
_cell.angle_gamma   90.00
#
_symmetry.space_group_name_H-M   'P 1'
#
loop_
_entity.id
_entity.type
_entity.pdbx_description
1 polymer ?
#
loop_
_entity_poly.entity_id
_entity_poly.type
_entity_poly.pdbx_seq_one_letter_code
_entity_poly.pdbx_strand_id
1 'polypeptide(L)'
;MKATRAWQRRIKDILLMSGSRQRSRLKRPVWIIVLVTFVIIFLITAFLYPPTTSAACYIFSSRDCTLFNEPSIFTARELSDEETRSHVVFREILNTPPIQSKNPKIAFLFLTPGTLHFEPLWDKFFRGHEDRFSVYVHASREKPVHTSHYFIGRDIHRETVVWGKFSMVDIERRLLARSLLDPDNQQFVLLSDSCVPLHNFDYVYNYLMLTNVSFIDCFVDLGPHGTGRYSELMMPEVEKNAFRKGSQVYYLPIPIFQF
;
A
#
# COMPACT_ATOMS: atom_id res chain seq x y z
N MET A 1 -0.86 2.04 96.70
CA MET A 1 -0.13 2.97 97.59
C MET A 1 1.34 2.94 97.20
N LYS A 2 1.92 4.12 96.92
CA LYS A 2 3.34 4.31 96.61
C LYS A 2 4.20 3.94 97.83
N ALA A 3 5.37 3.35 97.62
CA ALA A 3 6.56 3.64 98.42
C ALA A 3 7.84 3.18 97.69
N THR A 4 8.48 4.12 97.01
CA THR A 4 9.91 4.13 96.69
C THR A 4 10.73 4.39 97.95
N ARG A 5 11.85 3.65 98.14
CA ARG A 5 13.04 4.16 98.84
C ARG A 5 14.30 3.69 98.10
N ALA A 6 15.21 4.65 97.96
CA ALA A 6 16.43 4.62 97.18
C ALA A 6 17.68 4.46 98.06
N TRP A 7 18.81 4.19 97.37
CA TRP A 7 20.20 4.59 97.70
C TRP A 7 20.92 3.84 98.87
N GLN A 8 22.20 3.45 98.83
CA GLN A 8 23.28 3.55 97.82
C GLN A 8 24.54 2.76 98.27
N ARG A 9 25.42 2.47 97.29
CA ARG A 9 26.91 2.38 97.32
C ARG A 9 27.61 1.25 98.10
N ARG A 10 28.33 0.42 97.35
CA ARG A 10 29.78 0.23 97.56
C ARG A 10 30.51 0.06 96.22
N ILE A 11 31.51 0.92 96.03
CA ILE A 11 32.45 1.02 94.91
C ILE A 11 33.68 0.17 95.23
N LYS A 12 34.18 -0.59 94.25
CA LYS A 12 35.56 -1.08 93.97
C LYS A 12 35.42 -2.35 93.10
N ASP A 13 35.95 -2.48 91.89
CA ASP A 13 37.18 -1.93 91.32
C ASP A 13 37.06 -1.67 89.81
N ILE A 14 37.76 -0.63 89.36
CA ILE A 14 38.06 -0.32 87.96
C ILE A 14 39.48 -0.81 87.71
N LEU A 15 39.69 -1.69 86.72
CA LEU A 15 40.86 -1.57 85.85
C LEU A 15 40.63 -2.22 84.46
N LEU A 16 40.44 -1.32 83.49
CA LEU A 16 40.92 -1.36 82.10
C LEU A 16 41.25 -2.72 81.45
N MET A 17 40.40 -3.12 80.49
CA MET A 17 40.89 -3.63 79.22
C MET A 17 40.17 -2.91 78.07
N SER A 18 40.96 -2.19 77.27
CA SER A 18 40.57 -1.59 76.01
C SER A 18 40.18 -2.68 75.02
N GLY A 19 38.91 -2.75 74.65
CA GLY A 19 38.41 -3.60 73.57
C GLY A 19 37.69 -2.74 72.55
N SER A 20 38.39 -2.38 71.46
CA SER A 20 37.78 -1.74 70.31
C SER A 20 36.74 -2.69 69.70
N ARG A 21 35.45 -2.42 69.92
CA ARG A 21 34.38 -3.10 69.19
C ARG A 21 34.34 -2.57 67.77
N GLN A 22 35.09 -3.24 66.90
CA GLN A 22 35.09 -3.02 65.47
C GLN A 22 33.71 -3.43 64.93
N ARG A 23 32.89 -2.42 64.62
CA ARG A 23 31.60 -2.60 63.93
C ARG A 23 31.89 -3.28 62.60
N SER A 24 31.40 -4.50 62.40
CA SER A 24 31.55 -5.23 61.13
C SER A 24 30.95 -4.39 59.99
N ARG A 25 31.82 -3.83 59.14
CA ARG A 25 31.43 -3.24 57.86
C ARG A 25 30.63 -4.29 57.10
N LEU A 26 29.31 -4.12 56.99
CA LEU A 26 28.54 -4.81 55.96
C LEU A 26 29.24 -4.51 54.62
N LYS A 27 29.84 -5.54 54.01
CA LYS A 27 30.27 -5.45 52.62
C LYS A 27 29.02 -5.14 51.81
N ARG A 28 28.87 -3.88 51.38
CA ARG A 28 27.78 -3.44 50.52
C ARG A 28 27.68 -4.41 49.34
N PRO A 29 26.47 -4.72 48.85
CA PRO A 29 26.25 -5.67 47.76
C PRO A 29 26.64 -5.06 46.40
N VAL A 30 27.83 -4.48 46.31
CA VAL A 30 28.39 -3.87 45.09
C VAL A 30 28.44 -4.92 43.98
N TRP A 31 28.74 -6.18 44.33
CA TRP A 31 28.72 -7.30 43.40
C TRP A 31 27.34 -7.53 42.77
N ILE A 32 26.25 -7.35 43.52
CA ILE A 32 24.89 -7.49 42.98
C ILE A 32 24.59 -6.36 42.01
N ILE A 33 24.96 -5.12 42.35
CA ILE A 33 24.78 -3.97 41.47
C ILE A 33 25.57 -4.15 40.17
N VAL A 34 26.84 -4.56 40.27
CA VAL A 34 27.69 -4.82 39.10
C VAL A 34 27.09 -5.91 38.20
N LEU A 35 26.59 -7.00 38.79
CA LEU A 35 26.01 -8.11 38.05
C LEU A 35 24.71 -7.69 37.35
N VAL A 36 23.84 -6.93 38.03
CA VAL A 36 22.62 -6.38 37.43
C VAL A 36 22.95 -5.40 36.29
N THR A 37 23.94 -4.52 36.47
CA THR A 37 24.35 -3.62 35.38
C THR A 37 24.91 -4.38 34.17
N PHE A 38 25.65 -5.47 34.40
CA PHE A 38 26.20 -6.28 33.32
C PHE A 38 25.09 -7.00 32.55
N VAL A 39 24.07 -7.52 33.25
CA VAL A 39 22.89 -8.15 32.62
C VAL A 39 22.09 -7.13 31.81
N ILE A 40 21.87 -5.92 32.34
CA ILE A 40 21.15 -4.86 31.61
C ILE A 40 21.92 -4.43 30.36
N ILE A 41 23.24 -4.22 30.46
CA ILE A 41 24.08 -3.88 29.30
C ILE A 41 24.02 -5.00 28.27
N PHE A 42 24.14 -6.27 28.69
CA PHE A 42 24.04 -7.43 27.80
C PHE A 42 22.71 -7.46 27.03
N LEU A 43 21.59 -7.25 27.74
CA LEU A 43 20.26 -7.21 27.14
C LEU A 43 20.11 -6.03 26.16
N ILE A 44 20.63 -4.84 26.50
CA ILE A 44 20.62 -3.68 25.60
C ILE A 44 21.49 -3.94 24.37
N THR A 45 22.67 -4.54 24.51
CA THR A 45 23.53 -4.87 23.37
C THR A 45 22.92 -5.94 22.47
N ALA A 46 22.26 -6.96 23.03
CA ALA A 46 21.54 -7.96 22.26
C ALA A 46 20.33 -7.37 21.51
N PHE A 47 19.68 -6.36 22.11
CA PHE A 47 18.55 -5.66 21.49
C PHE A 47 18.97 -4.69 20.38
N LEU A 48 20.09 -3.98 20.56
CA LEU A 48 20.59 -3.01 19.59
C LEU A 48 21.42 -3.63 18.46
N TYR A 49 22.09 -4.76 18.73
CA TYR A 49 22.91 -5.50 17.76
C TYR A 49 22.43 -6.95 17.68
N PRO A 50 21.28 -7.21 17.03
CA PRO A 50 20.84 -8.58 16.78
C PRO A 50 21.92 -9.30 15.96
N PRO A 51 22.31 -10.53 16.34
CA PRO A 51 23.37 -11.23 15.64
C PRO A 51 22.95 -11.53 14.20
N THR A 52 23.75 -11.07 13.25
CA THR A 52 23.54 -11.28 11.80
C THR A 52 24.13 -12.59 11.29
N THR A 53 24.71 -13.42 12.17
CA THR A 53 25.36 -14.69 11.81
C THR A 53 24.58 -15.89 12.34
N SER A 54 24.41 -16.89 11.47
CA SER A 54 23.58 -18.08 11.69
C SER A 54 23.89 -18.85 12.98
N ALA A 55 25.16 -18.88 13.40
CA ALA A 55 25.60 -19.61 14.59
C ALA A 55 25.05 -19.03 15.92
N ALA A 56 24.85 -17.72 16.00
CA ALA A 56 24.36 -17.07 17.22
C ALA A 56 22.82 -17.16 17.35
N CYS A 57 22.10 -17.30 16.23
CA CYS A 57 20.65 -17.50 16.20
C CYS A 57 20.25 -18.83 16.90
N TYR A 58 21.02 -19.90 16.66
CA TYR A 58 20.81 -21.22 17.28
C TYR A 58 20.97 -21.25 18.81
N ILE A 59 21.72 -20.31 19.39
CA ILE A 59 21.99 -20.28 20.84
C ILE A 59 20.83 -19.63 21.62
N PHE A 60 20.12 -18.66 21.02
CA PHE A 60 19.10 -17.87 21.73
C PHE A 60 17.64 -18.16 21.32
N SER A 61 17.38 -18.76 20.16
CA SER A 61 16.03 -19.23 19.79
C SER A 61 16.10 -20.33 18.73
N SER A 62 15.79 -21.58 19.11
CA SER A 62 15.80 -22.71 18.18
C SER A 62 14.55 -22.81 17.30
N ARG A 63 13.54 -21.96 17.52
CA ARG A 63 12.22 -22.08 16.86
C ARG A 63 12.01 -21.16 15.66
N ASP A 64 12.76 -20.07 15.53
CA ASP A 64 12.50 -19.05 14.49
C ASP A 64 13.64 -18.88 13.45
N CYS A 65 14.77 -19.57 13.63
CA CYS A 65 15.95 -19.40 12.75
C CYS A 65 15.91 -20.27 11.48
N THR A 66 14.90 -21.12 11.29
CA THR A 66 14.75 -21.93 10.06
C THR A 66 14.09 -21.17 8.91
N LEU A 67 13.57 -19.95 9.15
CA LEU A 67 12.87 -19.16 8.13
C LEU A 67 13.76 -18.41 7.14
N PHE A 68 15.07 -18.37 7.35
CA PHE A 68 15.99 -17.59 6.50
C PHE A 68 16.88 -18.42 5.56
N ASN A 69 16.80 -19.76 5.61
CA ASN A 69 17.68 -20.63 4.81
C ASN A 69 16.95 -21.65 3.92
N GLU A 70 15.62 -21.64 3.85
CA GLU A 70 14.96 -22.24 2.69
C GLU A 70 14.85 -21.15 1.62
N PRO A 71 15.56 -21.25 0.48
CA PRO A 71 15.03 -20.62 -0.71
C PRO A 71 13.65 -21.25 -0.88
N SER A 72 12.59 -20.48 -0.68
CA SER A 72 11.27 -20.89 -1.11
C SER A 72 11.40 -21.12 -2.60
N ILE A 73 11.65 -22.36 -3.00
CA ILE A 73 11.43 -22.83 -4.34
C ILE A 73 9.92 -22.72 -4.46
N PHE A 74 9.44 -21.54 -4.84
CA PHE A 74 8.11 -21.37 -5.37
C PHE A 74 8.14 -22.21 -6.64
N THR A 75 7.82 -23.50 -6.50
CA THR A 75 7.52 -24.35 -7.63
C THR A 75 6.40 -23.64 -8.36
N ALA A 76 6.69 -23.12 -9.56
CA ALA A 76 5.70 -22.48 -10.38
C ALA A 76 4.47 -23.40 -10.42
N ARG A 77 3.35 -22.91 -9.88
CA ARG A 77 2.12 -23.69 -9.88
C ARG A 77 1.79 -24.05 -11.32
N GLU A 78 1.38 -25.29 -11.55
CA GLU A 78 0.89 -25.68 -12.87
C GLU A 78 -0.37 -24.87 -13.19
N LEU A 79 -0.33 -24.15 -14.30
CA LEU A 79 -1.47 -23.35 -14.76
C LEU A 79 -2.59 -24.28 -15.19
N SER A 80 -3.82 -23.92 -14.86
CA SER A 80 -4.99 -24.59 -15.43
C SER A 80 -5.06 -24.39 -16.95
N ASP A 81 -5.83 -25.23 -17.63
CA ASP A 81 -6.07 -25.07 -19.07
C ASP A 81 -6.63 -23.69 -19.42
N GLU A 82 -7.48 -23.13 -18.56
CA GLU A 82 -8.09 -21.81 -18.77
C GLU A 82 -7.09 -20.67 -18.60
N GLU A 83 -6.21 -20.78 -17.61
CA GLU A 83 -5.10 -19.85 -17.43
C GLU A 83 -4.13 -19.93 -18.59
N THR A 84 -3.79 -21.13 -19.04
CA THR A 84 -2.90 -21.35 -20.19
C THR A 84 -3.49 -20.74 -21.46
N ARG A 85 -4.79 -20.96 -21.73
CA ARG A 85 -5.49 -20.32 -22.86
C ARG A 85 -5.46 -18.81 -22.76
N SER A 86 -5.75 -18.27 -21.58
CA SER A 86 -5.70 -16.83 -21.33
C SER A 86 -4.31 -16.29 -21.63
N HIS A 87 -3.25 -16.92 -21.12
CA HIS A 87 -1.86 -16.53 -21.36
C HIS A 87 -1.48 -16.53 -22.85
N VAL A 88 -1.95 -17.52 -23.62
CA VAL A 88 -1.71 -17.57 -25.07
C VAL A 88 -2.40 -16.41 -25.77
N VAL A 89 -3.67 -16.15 -25.45
CA VAL A 89 -4.44 -15.03 -26.01
C VAL A 89 -3.79 -13.70 -25.66
N PHE A 90 -3.47 -13.46 -24.38
CA PHE A 90 -2.77 -12.25 -23.94
C PHE A 90 -1.45 -12.06 -24.70
N ARG A 91 -0.65 -13.12 -24.85
CA ARG A 91 0.61 -13.05 -25.57
C ARG A 91 0.41 -12.72 -27.05
N GLU A 92 -0.59 -13.29 -27.70
CA GLU A 92 -0.89 -12.99 -29.10
C GLU A 92 -1.33 -11.54 -29.29
N ILE A 93 -2.16 -11.04 -28.36
CA ILE A 93 -2.65 -9.66 -28.39
C ILE A 93 -1.50 -8.67 -28.17
N LEU A 94 -0.60 -8.94 -27.22
CA LEU A 94 0.62 -8.15 -27.00
C LEU A 94 1.59 -8.15 -28.20
N ASN A 95 1.55 -9.18 -29.04
CA ASN A 95 2.35 -9.26 -30.26
C ASN A 95 1.61 -8.73 -31.49
N THR A 96 0.33 -8.36 -31.36
CA THR A 96 -0.46 -7.84 -32.47
C THR A 96 0.04 -6.43 -32.82
N PRO A 97 0.26 -6.11 -34.11
CA PRO A 97 0.68 -4.77 -34.49
C PRO A 97 -0.38 -3.73 -34.10
N PRO A 98 0.03 -2.53 -33.67
CA PRO A 98 -0.91 -1.49 -33.26
C PRO A 98 -1.79 -1.07 -34.43
N ILE A 99 -3.09 -0.92 -34.17
CA ILE A 99 -4.06 -0.46 -35.16
C ILE A 99 -3.76 1.00 -35.48
N GLN A 100 -3.40 1.27 -36.74
CA GLN A 100 -3.23 2.64 -37.22
C GLN A 100 -4.60 3.27 -37.49
N SER A 101 -5.08 4.11 -36.57
CA SER A 101 -6.25 4.94 -36.82
C SER A 101 -5.89 6.13 -37.71
N LYS A 102 -6.79 6.46 -38.64
CA LYS A 102 -6.69 7.67 -39.47
C LYS A 102 -7.05 8.93 -38.68
N ASN A 103 -7.89 8.79 -37.65
CA ASN A 103 -8.41 9.87 -36.82
C ASN A 103 -8.33 9.44 -35.35
N PRO A 104 -7.13 9.46 -34.75
CA PRO A 104 -6.97 8.95 -33.40
C PRO A 104 -7.72 9.81 -32.37
N LYS A 105 -8.31 9.16 -31.37
CA LYS A 105 -9.15 9.79 -30.34
C LYS A 105 -8.64 9.49 -28.95
N ILE A 106 -9.01 10.36 -28.02
CA ILE A 106 -8.90 10.13 -26.59
C ILE A 106 -10.26 9.68 -26.04
N ALA A 107 -10.31 8.51 -25.42
CA ALA A 107 -11.46 8.01 -24.67
C ALA A 107 -11.44 8.58 -23.25
N PHE A 108 -12.41 9.43 -22.94
CA PHE A 108 -12.67 9.93 -21.59
C PHE A 108 -13.69 9.02 -20.91
N LEU A 109 -13.23 8.33 -19.87
CA LEU A 109 -14.02 7.38 -19.09
C LEU A 109 -14.42 8.05 -17.78
N PHE A 110 -15.70 8.36 -17.61
CA PHE A 110 -16.22 8.99 -16.40
C PHE A 110 -16.85 7.94 -15.49
N LEU A 111 -16.32 7.80 -14.28
CA LEU A 111 -16.90 6.99 -13.21
C LEU A 111 -17.48 7.93 -12.15
N THR A 112 -18.80 8.03 -12.10
CA THR A 112 -19.51 8.99 -11.25
C THR A 112 -20.51 8.32 -10.31
N PRO A 113 -20.89 8.96 -9.20
CA PRO A 113 -22.04 8.53 -8.40
C PRO A 113 -23.38 8.84 -9.08
N GLY A 114 -23.46 9.89 -9.90
CA GLY A 114 -24.69 10.37 -10.52
C GLY A 114 -24.40 11.44 -11.57
N THR A 115 -25.22 12.50 -11.59
CA THR A 115 -25.06 13.64 -12.50
C THR A 115 -23.69 14.32 -12.34
N LEU A 116 -23.05 14.64 -13.46
CA LEU A 116 -21.73 15.27 -13.47
C LEU A 116 -21.86 16.77 -13.22
N HIS A 117 -21.47 17.23 -12.03
CA HIS A 117 -21.59 18.65 -11.66
C HIS A 117 -20.79 19.59 -12.58
N PHE A 118 -19.62 19.14 -13.05
CA PHE A 118 -18.77 19.92 -13.95
C PHE A 118 -19.06 19.67 -15.44
N GLU A 119 -20.20 19.06 -15.80
CA GLU A 119 -20.59 18.83 -17.19
C GLU A 119 -20.53 20.11 -18.06
N PRO A 120 -20.97 21.30 -17.59
CA PRO A 120 -20.86 22.53 -18.38
C PRO A 120 -19.41 22.98 -18.65
N LEU A 121 -18.46 22.60 -17.79
CA LEU A 121 -17.04 22.86 -18.01
C LEU A 121 -16.48 21.89 -19.06
N TRP A 122 -16.83 20.62 -18.95
CA TRP A 122 -16.45 19.61 -19.94
C TRP A 122 -17.06 19.90 -21.32
N ASP A 123 -18.30 20.41 -21.38
CA ASP A 123 -18.92 20.90 -22.62
C ASP A 123 -18.07 21.96 -23.32
N LYS A 124 -17.58 22.94 -22.55
CA LYS A 124 -16.68 23.98 -23.08
C LYS A 124 -15.33 23.42 -23.50
N PHE A 125 -14.80 22.44 -22.76
CA PHE A 125 -13.53 21.80 -23.07
C PHE A 125 -13.59 21.00 -24.38
N PHE A 126 -14.69 20.29 -24.63
CA PHE A 126 -14.86 19.43 -25.80
C PHE A 126 -15.28 20.18 -27.09
N ARG A 127 -15.72 21.42 -26.96
CA ARG A 127 -16.34 22.16 -28.05
C ARG A 127 -15.42 22.33 -29.27
N GLY A 128 -15.89 21.87 -30.42
CA GLY A 128 -15.18 22.02 -31.71
C GLY A 128 -14.10 20.96 -31.95
N HIS A 129 -14.13 19.85 -31.20
CA HIS A 129 -13.14 18.78 -31.26
C HIS A 129 -13.76 17.37 -31.36
N GLU A 130 -14.99 17.28 -31.88
CA GLU A 130 -15.86 16.10 -31.86
C GLU A 130 -15.26 14.86 -32.53
N ASP A 131 -14.28 15.03 -33.41
CA ASP A 131 -13.58 13.99 -34.14
C ASP A 131 -12.35 13.43 -33.40
N ARG A 132 -11.95 14.04 -32.28
CA ARG A 132 -10.71 13.74 -31.54
C ARG A 132 -10.93 13.13 -30.15
N PHE A 133 -12.18 12.88 -29.76
CA PHE A 133 -12.48 12.25 -28.48
C PHE A 133 -13.73 11.37 -28.52
N SER A 134 -13.82 10.51 -27.52
CA SER A 134 -15.00 9.70 -27.20
C SER A 134 -15.30 9.82 -25.71
N VAL A 135 -16.58 9.87 -25.33
CA VAL A 135 -17.02 9.94 -23.92
C VAL A 135 -17.79 8.68 -23.57
N TYR A 136 -17.47 8.11 -22.41
CA TYR A 136 -18.16 6.97 -21.82
C TYR A 136 -18.43 7.27 -20.34
N VAL A 137 -19.65 7.03 -19.89
CA VAL A 137 -20.08 7.38 -18.53
C VAL A 137 -20.62 6.14 -17.82
N HIS A 138 -20.22 5.95 -16.58
CA HIS A 138 -20.90 5.04 -15.66
C HIS A 138 -21.31 5.79 -14.40
N ALA A 139 -22.61 5.82 -14.12
CA ALA A 139 -23.17 6.40 -12.92
C ALA A 139 -23.65 5.32 -11.94
N SER A 140 -23.01 5.22 -10.77
CA SER A 140 -23.15 4.08 -9.86
C SER A 140 -24.38 4.11 -8.94
N ARG A 141 -24.91 5.29 -8.60
CA ARG A 141 -26.05 5.44 -7.67
C ARG A 141 -27.33 5.86 -8.39
N GLU A 142 -27.24 6.94 -9.15
CA GLU A 142 -28.40 7.60 -9.75
C GLU A 142 -28.28 7.64 -11.27
N LYS A 143 -29.42 7.67 -11.97
CA LYS A 143 -29.42 7.90 -13.42
C LYS A 143 -29.10 9.38 -13.66
N PRO A 144 -27.99 9.71 -14.35
CA PRO A 144 -27.61 11.09 -14.56
C PRO A 144 -28.57 11.77 -15.53
N VAL A 145 -28.74 13.07 -15.36
CA VAL A 145 -29.43 13.93 -16.32
C VAL A 145 -28.39 14.77 -17.03
N HIS A 146 -28.13 14.41 -18.28
CA HIS A 146 -27.18 15.13 -19.13
C HIS A 146 -27.85 16.30 -19.85
N THR A 147 -27.17 17.44 -19.86
CA THR A 147 -27.58 18.65 -20.57
C THR A 147 -26.72 18.88 -21.82
N SER A 148 -25.44 18.50 -21.75
CA SER A 148 -24.51 18.58 -22.87
C SER A 148 -24.70 17.39 -23.82
N HIS A 149 -24.80 17.70 -25.10
CA HIS A 149 -24.90 16.72 -26.17
C HIS A 149 -23.71 15.76 -26.24
N TYR A 150 -22.55 16.12 -25.66
CA TYR A 150 -21.39 15.22 -25.59
C TYR A 150 -21.61 14.04 -24.63
N PHE A 151 -22.50 14.17 -23.66
CA PHE A 151 -22.77 13.15 -22.63
C PHE A 151 -24.08 12.40 -22.85
N ILE A 152 -25.03 12.99 -23.59
CA ILE A 152 -26.31 12.34 -23.90
C ILE A 152 -26.07 11.01 -24.64
N GLY A 153 -26.61 9.92 -24.08
CA GLY A 153 -26.51 8.58 -24.67
C GLY A 153 -25.13 7.93 -24.54
N ARG A 154 -24.25 8.47 -23.70
CA ARG A 154 -22.91 7.92 -23.44
C ARG A 154 -22.83 7.01 -22.21
N ASP A 155 -23.93 6.85 -21.49
CA ASP A 155 -24.04 5.94 -20.35
C ASP A 155 -23.89 4.48 -20.78
N ILE A 156 -23.00 3.76 -20.11
CA ILE A 156 -22.95 2.30 -20.20
C ILE A 156 -24.01 1.67 -19.27
N HIS A 157 -24.18 0.34 -19.38
CA HIS A 157 -25.10 -0.38 -18.52
C HIS A 157 -24.81 -0.10 -17.04
N ARG A 158 -25.87 0.29 -16.30
CA ARG A 158 -25.77 0.65 -14.90
C ARG A 158 -25.69 -0.60 -14.03
N GLU A 159 -24.69 -0.62 -13.16
CA GLU A 159 -24.52 -1.61 -12.11
C GLU A 159 -24.21 -0.89 -10.80
N THR A 160 -24.66 -1.44 -9.69
CA THR A 160 -24.45 -0.83 -8.38
C THR A 160 -22.99 -1.01 -7.98
N VAL A 161 -22.29 0.10 -7.74
CA VAL A 161 -20.90 0.08 -7.27
C VAL A 161 -20.84 0.46 -5.80
N VAL A 162 -20.11 -0.33 -5.02
CA VAL A 162 -19.75 0.03 -3.65
C VAL A 162 -18.33 0.56 -3.64
N TRP A 163 -18.15 1.75 -3.06
CA TRP A 163 -16.84 2.39 -2.96
C TRP A 163 -15.84 1.50 -2.21
N GLY A 164 -14.63 1.37 -2.76
CA GLY A 164 -13.54 0.57 -2.18
C GLY A 164 -13.76 -0.96 -2.26
N LYS A 165 -14.72 -1.44 -3.07
CA LYS A 165 -14.95 -2.86 -3.33
C LYS A 165 -14.55 -3.24 -4.76
N PHE A 166 -14.37 -4.54 -5.00
CA PHE A 166 -14.03 -5.11 -6.31
C PHE A 166 -15.03 -4.75 -7.41
N SER A 167 -16.31 -4.52 -7.06
CA SER A 167 -17.32 -4.01 -8.01
C SER A 167 -16.85 -2.76 -8.76
N MET A 168 -16.01 -1.93 -8.15
CA MET A 168 -15.48 -0.72 -8.80
C MET A 168 -14.51 -1.07 -9.93
N VAL A 169 -13.66 -2.08 -9.72
CA VAL A 169 -12.74 -2.62 -10.73
C VAL A 169 -13.51 -3.25 -11.89
N ASP A 170 -14.59 -3.97 -11.60
CA ASP A 170 -15.43 -4.58 -12.64
C ASP A 170 -16.04 -3.53 -13.57
N ILE A 171 -16.45 -2.38 -13.03
CA ILE A 171 -16.97 -1.27 -13.84
C ILE A 171 -15.89 -0.58 -14.65
N GLU A 172 -14.71 -0.33 -14.07
CA GLU A 172 -13.57 0.23 -14.82
C GLU A 172 -13.23 -0.66 -16.01
N ARG A 173 -13.16 -1.99 -15.80
CA ARG A 173 -12.95 -2.99 -16.87
C ARG A 173 -14.02 -2.90 -17.95
N ARG A 174 -15.29 -2.70 -17.58
CA ARG A 174 -16.39 -2.57 -18.54
C ARG A 174 -16.38 -1.25 -19.30
N LEU A 175 -16.09 -0.14 -18.64
CA LEU A 175 -15.90 1.18 -19.29
C LEU A 175 -14.80 1.07 -20.34
N LEU A 176 -13.67 0.49 -19.95
CA LEU A 176 -12.54 0.28 -20.82
C LEU A 176 -12.90 -0.66 -21.99
N ALA A 177 -13.49 -1.83 -21.71
CA ALA A 177 -13.90 -2.77 -22.75
C ALA A 177 -14.88 -2.13 -23.75
N ARG A 178 -15.83 -1.30 -23.28
CA ARG A 178 -16.75 -0.58 -24.15
C ARG A 178 -16.03 0.45 -25.01
N SER A 179 -15.01 1.11 -24.48
CA SER A 179 -14.22 2.11 -25.20
C SER A 179 -13.28 1.51 -26.24
N LEU A 180 -12.80 0.28 -26.02
CA LEU A 180 -11.96 -0.46 -26.96
C LEU A 180 -12.71 -0.94 -28.21
N LEU A 181 -14.05 -0.87 -28.22
CA LEU A 181 -14.85 -1.19 -29.40
C LEU A 181 -14.71 -0.13 -30.51
N ASP A 182 -14.31 1.09 -30.19
CA ASP A 182 -13.95 2.09 -31.20
C ASP A 182 -12.44 2.00 -31.49
N PRO A 183 -12.03 1.51 -32.67
CA PRO A 183 -10.62 1.35 -33.02
C PRO A 183 -9.87 2.68 -33.15
N ASP A 184 -10.58 3.81 -33.21
CA ASP A 184 -9.96 5.13 -33.22
C ASP A 184 -9.49 5.57 -31.84
N ASN A 185 -10.00 5.01 -30.75
CA ASN A 185 -9.61 5.39 -29.38
C ASN A 185 -8.21 4.89 -29.06
N GLN A 186 -7.19 5.75 -29.17
CA GLN A 186 -5.79 5.39 -28.96
C GLN A 186 -5.30 5.62 -27.52
N GLN A 187 -6.02 6.45 -26.76
CA GLN A 187 -5.62 6.92 -25.44
C GLN A 187 -6.81 6.90 -24.49
N PHE A 188 -6.62 6.53 -23.23
CA PHE A 188 -7.71 6.37 -22.28
C PHE A 188 -7.42 7.13 -20.99
N VAL A 189 -8.38 7.95 -20.57
CA VAL A 189 -8.31 8.77 -19.35
C VAL A 189 -9.47 8.38 -18.46
N LEU A 190 -9.19 7.85 -17.27
CA LEU A 190 -10.22 7.58 -16.26
C LEU A 190 -10.37 8.78 -15.34
N LEU A 191 -11.60 9.25 -15.17
CA LEU A 191 -11.95 10.46 -14.43
C LEU A 191 -13.09 10.19 -13.45
N SER A 192 -13.04 10.85 -12.29
CA SER A 192 -14.17 10.93 -11.37
C SER A 192 -15.05 12.15 -11.67
N ASP A 193 -16.17 12.26 -10.96
CA ASP A 193 -17.09 13.39 -11.02
C ASP A 193 -16.47 14.73 -10.57
N SER A 194 -15.43 14.67 -9.74
CA SER A 194 -14.70 15.84 -9.23
C SER A 194 -13.55 16.30 -10.13
N CYS A 195 -13.21 15.56 -11.18
CA CYS A 195 -12.11 15.92 -12.07
C CYS A 195 -12.48 17.08 -13.00
N VAL A 196 -11.52 18.00 -13.21
CA VAL A 196 -11.67 19.14 -14.11
C VAL A 196 -10.39 19.33 -14.96
N PRO A 197 -10.50 19.74 -16.24
CA PRO A 197 -9.34 20.02 -17.07
C PRO A 197 -8.67 21.33 -16.63
N LEU A 198 -7.34 21.34 -16.57
CA LEU A 198 -6.54 22.52 -16.21
C LEU A 198 -5.93 23.26 -17.42
N HIS A 199 -5.92 22.60 -18.57
CA HIS A 199 -5.44 23.13 -19.84
C HIS A 199 -6.53 23.00 -20.91
N ASN A 200 -6.36 23.70 -22.03
CA ASN A 200 -7.28 23.57 -23.17
C ASN A 200 -7.15 22.18 -23.84
N PHE A 201 -8.14 21.83 -24.64
CA PHE A 201 -8.21 20.52 -25.28
C PHE A 201 -7.02 20.25 -26.19
N ASP A 202 -6.62 21.21 -27.04
CA ASP A 202 -5.49 21.04 -27.96
C ASP A 202 -4.19 20.69 -27.22
N TYR A 203 -3.93 21.36 -26.10
CA TYR A 203 -2.76 21.07 -25.27
C TYR A 203 -2.82 19.64 -24.74
N VAL A 204 -3.94 19.26 -24.11
CA VAL A 204 -4.11 17.91 -23.53
C VAL A 204 -4.02 16.85 -24.61
N TYR A 205 -4.72 17.05 -25.73
CA TYR A 205 -4.75 16.12 -26.84
C TYR A 205 -3.35 15.90 -27.41
N ASN A 206 -2.63 16.97 -27.75
CA ASN A 206 -1.29 16.85 -28.31
C ASN A 206 -0.31 16.22 -27.31
N TYR A 207 -0.38 16.60 -26.03
CA TYR A 207 0.48 16.03 -24.99
C TYR A 207 0.27 14.52 -24.83
N LEU A 208 -0.99 14.08 -24.75
CA LEU A 208 -1.33 12.67 -24.58
C LEU A 208 -1.06 11.87 -25.88
N MET A 209 -1.43 12.40 -27.04
CA MET A 209 -1.18 11.70 -28.31
C MET A 209 0.30 11.52 -28.65
N LEU A 210 1.18 12.41 -28.18
CA LEU A 210 2.63 12.35 -28.44
C LEU A 210 3.40 11.57 -27.38
N THR A 211 2.83 11.31 -26.20
CA THR A 211 3.53 10.57 -25.16
C THR A 211 3.52 9.07 -25.42
N ASN A 212 4.63 8.41 -25.10
CA ASN A 212 4.79 6.95 -25.15
C ASN A 212 4.79 6.30 -23.75
N VAL A 213 4.46 7.06 -22.71
CA VAL A 213 4.38 6.56 -21.33
C VAL A 213 2.96 6.63 -20.78
N SER A 214 2.65 5.73 -19.86
CA SER A 214 1.46 5.83 -19.01
C SER A 214 1.68 6.74 -17.81
N PHE A 215 0.61 7.38 -17.35
CA PHE A 215 0.60 8.10 -16.09
C PHE A 215 -0.26 7.33 -15.08
N ILE A 216 0.41 6.60 -14.20
CA ILE A 216 -0.20 5.83 -13.12
C ILE A 216 0.56 6.20 -11.86
N ASP A 217 -0.17 6.54 -10.80
CA ASP A 217 0.44 6.71 -9.49
C ASP A 217 0.81 5.34 -8.91
N CYS A 218 2.06 5.18 -8.51
CA CYS A 218 2.61 3.89 -8.14
C CYS A 218 3.73 4.07 -7.12
N PHE A 219 3.47 3.68 -5.87
CA PHE A 219 4.40 3.86 -4.76
C PHE A 219 4.32 2.72 -3.76
N VAL A 220 5.34 2.61 -2.91
CA VAL A 220 5.34 1.67 -1.77
C VAL A 220 4.76 2.38 -0.57
N ASP A 221 3.69 1.81 0.00
CA ASP A 221 3.08 2.27 1.25
C ASP A 221 3.23 1.16 2.29
N LEU A 222 4.10 1.37 3.28
CA LEU A 222 4.35 0.39 4.34
C LEU A 222 3.20 0.28 5.36
N GLY A 223 2.19 1.14 5.27
CA GLY A 223 1.05 1.18 6.19
C GLY A 223 0.05 0.04 6.02
N PRO A 224 -0.95 -0.05 6.91
CA PRO A 224 -1.99 -1.09 6.90
C PRO A 224 -2.91 -1.04 5.66
N HIS A 225 -2.87 0.06 4.91
CA HIS A 225 -3.65 0.23 3.68
C HIS A 225 -2.81 0.07 2.40
N GLY A 226 -1.50 -0.15 2.52
CA GLY A 226 -0.60 -0.47 1.42
C GLY A 226 -0.15 -1.93 1.51
N THR A 227 1.15 -2.16 1.77
CA THR A 227 1.76 -3.48 1.96
C THR A 227 1.06 -4.32 3.01
N GLY A 228 0.43 -3.71 4.02
CA GLY A 228 -0.39 -4.45 5.00
C GLY A 228 -1.61 -5.16 4.40
N ARG A 229 -2.01 -4.84 3.15
CA ARG A 229 -3.07 -5.54 2.40
C ARG A 229 -2.54 -6.64 1.47
N TYR A 230 -1.23 -6.80 1.36
CA TYR A 230 -0.66 -7.87 0.57
C TYR A 230 -1.01 -9.23 1.18
N SER A 231 -1.34 -10.20 0.33
CA SER A 231 -1.59 -11.58 0.73
C SER A 231 -0.56 -12.48 0.08
N GLU A 232 0.04 -13.41 0.83
CA GLU A 232 0.98 -14.40 0.28
C GLU A 232 0.30 -15.31 -0.76
N LEU A 233 -1.04 -15.38 -0.78
CA LEU A 233 -1.82 -16.07 -1.81
C LEU A 233 -1.78 -15.39 -3.19
N MET A 234 -1.21 -14.17 -3.28
CA MET A 234 -0.98 -13.50 -4.57
C MET A 234 0.28 -14.01 -5.27
N MET A 235 1.10 -14.81 -4.59
CA MET A 235 2.21 -15.51 -5.23
C MET A 235 1.71 -16.70 -6.06
N PRO A 236 2.34 -17.00 -7.20
CA PRO A 236 3.52 -16.32 -7.77
C PRO A 236 3.19 -15.10 -8.65
N GLU A 237 1.92 -14.82 -8.93
CA GLU A 237 1.50 -13.83 -9.94
C GLU A 237 1.92 -12.39 -9.58
N VAL A 238 1.91 -12.04 -8.30
CA VAL A 238 2.35 -10.73 -7.81
C VAL A 238 3.35 -10.91 -6.68
N GLU A 239 4.63 -10.73 -7.00
CA GLU A 239 5.67 -10.70 -5.97
C GLU A 239 5.45 -9.55 -4.97
N LYS A 240 5.77 -9.81 -3.70
CA LYS A 240 5.67 -8.80 -2.63
C LYS A 240 6.47 -7.53 -2.92
N ASN A 241 7.63 -7.67 -3.54
CA ASN A 241 8.49 -6.56 -3.95
C ASN A 241 7.92 -5.76 -5.15
N ALA A 242 6.93 -6.31 -5.88
CA ALA A 242 6.27 -5.74 -7.04
C ALA A 242 4.89 -5.19 -6.69
N PHE A 243 4.32 -5.57 -5.54
CA PHE A 243 3.09 -4.99 -5.02
C PHE A 243 3.27 -3.50 -4.72
N ARG A 244 2.39 -2.67 -5.28
CA ARG A 244 2.43 -1.21 -5.17
C ARG A 244 1.03 -0.68 -4.88
N LYS A 245 0.98 0.46 -4.21
CA LYS A 245 -0.24 1.25 -4.04
C LYS A 245 -0.27 2.36 -5.08
N GLY A 246 -1.46 2.77 -5.46
CA GLY A 246 -1.67 3.86 -6.41
C GLY A 246 -3.02 4.55 -6.24
N SER A 247 -3.19 5.62 -7.00
CA SER A 247 -4.47 6.29 -7.24
C SER A 247 -5.33 5.48 -8.23
N GLN A 248 -6.64 5.61 -8.09
CA GLN A 248 -7.61 5.07 -9.05
C GLN A 248 -7.64 5.87 -10.36
N VAL A 249 -7.33 7.17 -10.33
CA VAL A 249 -7.26 8.02 -11.53
C VAL A 249 -5.97 7.74 -12.27
N TYR A 250 -6.08 7.51 -13.58
CA TYR A 250 -4.94 7.17 -14.45
C TYR A 250 -5.13 7.64 -15.89
N TYR A 251 -4.03 7.61 -16.63
CA TYR A 251 -3.97 7.67 -18.08
C TYR A 251 -3.16 6.52 -18.65
N LEU A 252 -3.68 5.89 -19.70
CA LEU A 252 -3.09 4.71 -20.33
C LEU A 252 -3.18 4.82 -21.86
N PRO A 253 -2.07 4.62 -22.60
CA PRO A 253 -2.10 4.45 -24.05
C PRO A 253 -2.53 3.04 -24.48
N ILE A 254 -3.07 2.90 -25.71
CA ILE A 254 -3.46 1.61 -26.33
C ILE A 254 -2.46 0.47 -26.11
N PRO A 255 -1.12 0.68 -26.20
CA PRO A 255 -0.16 -0.43 -26.05
C PRO A 255 -0.26 -1.17 -24.72
N ILE A 256 -0.95 -0.62 -23.72
CA ILE A 256 -1.20 -1.25 -22.42
C ILE A 256 -2.48 -2.08 -22.40
N PHE A 257 -3.42 -1.78 -23.30
CA PHE A 257 -4.73 -2.43 -23.43
C PHE A 257 -4.79 -3.45 -24.55
N GLN A 258 -3.63 -3.83 -25.08
CA GLN A 258 -3.44 -5.13 -25.70
C GLN A 258 -3.61 -6.21 -24.60
N PHE A 259 -4.85 -6.37 -24.13
CA PHE A 259 -5.34 -7.43 -23.26
C PHE A 259 -5.91 -8.55 -24.13
#